data_AF-A0A937WCT6-F1
#
_entry.id   AF-A0A937WCT6-F1
#
_cell.length_a   1.000
_cell.length_b   1.000
_cell.length_c   1.000
_cell.angle_alpha   90.00
_cell.angle_beta   90.00
_cell.angle_gamma   90.00
#
_symmetry.space_group_name_H-M   'P 1'
#
loop_
_entity.id
_entity.type
_entity.pdbx_description
1 polymer ?
#
loop_
_entity_poly.entity_id
_entity_poly.type
_entity_poly.pdbx_seq_one_letter_code
_entity_poly.pdbx_strand_id
1 'polypeptide(L)'
;MPPNTLRQQFQLRDTQKAAYEILQARIDLGGASGTICIVGDFLSGKTALVKQFLADRFEHPEDYYLNVNRYLLEQLKKEADLSNLILTKAKTRLIMQVTLEEAIRKHFANYDLLVLDAIEIIYPYNLNLITITNKYARNGKICIICVPENRERGFVCDFSWGLGELISLVGGPIGKGAIEGNYH
;
A
#
# COMPACT_ATOMS: atom_id res chain seq x y z
N MET A 1 15.32 -17.37 14.69
CA MET A 1 14.11 -16.76 14.08
C MET A 1 14.02 -15.33 14.60
N PRO A 2 13.87 -14.31 13.73
CA PRO A 2 13.65 -12.95 14.23
C PRO A 2 12.29 -12.89 14.96
N PRO A 3 12.15 -12.03 15.99
CA PRO A 3 10.92 -11.92 16.77
C PRO A 3 9.74 -11.50 15.89
N ASN A 4 8.60 -12.16 16.09
CA ASN A 4 7.35 -11.95 15.36
C ASN A 4 6.78 -10.57 15.68
N THR A 5 7.20 -9.55 14.93
CA THR A 5 7.01 -8.12 15.20
C THR A 5 5.62 -7.59 14.83
N LEU A 6 4.72 -8.46 14.36
CA LEU A 6 3.36 -8.11 13.97
C LEU A 6 2.31 -8.35 15.06
N ARG A 7 2.65 -9.07 16.13
CA ARG A 7 1.77 -9.27 17.30
C ARG A 7 1.98 -8.24 18.43
N GLN A 8 2.83 -7.24 18.22
CA GLN A 8 2.89 -6.12 19.16
C GLN A 8 1.59 -5.31 19.02
N GLN A 9 0.83 -5.21 20.12
CA GLN A 9 -0.29 -4.26 20.18
C GLN A 9 0.27 -2.85 19.99
N PHE A 10 -0.12 -2.19 18.92
CA PHE A 10 0.24 -0.81 18.69
C PHE A 10 -0.82 0.07 19.34
N GLN A 11 -0.44 0.85 20.36
CA GLN A 11 -1.35 1.87 20.90
C GLN A 11 -1.62 2.92 19.81
N LEU A 12 -2.83 2.89 19.25
CA LEU A 12 -3.27 3.83 18.23
C LEU A 12 -3.60 5.19 18.88
N ARG A 13 -3.11 6.27 18.29
CA ARG A 13 -3.54 7.64 18.59
C ARG A 13 -4.96 7.88 18.06
N ASP A 14 -5.66 8.90 18.54
CA ASP A 14 -7.07 9.10 18.20
C ASP A 14 -7.33 9.29 16.70
N THR A 15 -6.42 9.96 15.97
CA THR A 15 -6.52 10.06 14.51
C THR A 15 -6.34 8.71 13.81
N GLN A 16 -5.55 7.80 14.37
CA GLN A 16 -5.38 6.44 13.86
C GLN A 16 -6.59 5.56 14.18
N LYS A 17 -7.25 5.78 15.32
CA LYS A 17 -8.51 5.08 15.67
C LYS A 17 -9.63 5.43 14.70
N ALA A 18 -9.82 6.72 14.38
CA ALA A 18 -10.82 7.13 13.40
C ALA A 18 -10.57 6.51 12.01
N ALA A 19 -9.32 6.53 11.55
CA ALA A 19 -8.96 5.88 10.28
C ALA A 19 -9.13 4.35 10.33
N TYR A 20 -8.86 3.73 11.47
CA TYR A 20 -9.09 2.30 11.70
C TYR A 20 -10.58 1.96 11.62
N GLU A 21 -11.45 2.72 12.27
CA GLU A 21 -12.90 2.51 12.23
C GLU A 21 -13.46 2.63 10.81
N ILE A 22 -13.00 3.63 10.05
CA ILE A 22 -13.37 3.80 8.63
C ILE A 22 -12.91 2.58 7.81
N LEU A 23 -11.66 2.14 8.00
CA LEU A 23 -11.11 0.98 7.30
C LEU A 23 -11.90 -0.29 7.63
N GLN A 24 -12.19 -0.51 8.91
CA GLN A 24 -12.94 -1.67 9.39
C GLN A 24 -14.36 -1.67 8.83
N ALA A 25 -15.10 -0.58 8.99
CA ALA A 25 -16.45 -0.45 8.46
C ALA A 25 -16.49 -0.69 6.95
N ARG A 26 -15.49 -0.18 6.22
CA ARG A 26 -15.44 -0.36 4.76
C ARG A 26 -15.31 -1.83 4.36
N ILE A 27 -14.47 -2.56 5.06
CA ILE A 27 -14.19 -3.98 4.77
C ILE A 27 -15.35 -4.87 5.25
N ASP A 28 -15.98 -4.53 6.38
CA ASP A 28 -17.05 -5.33 7.00
C ASP A 28 -18.42 -5.18 6.33
N LEU A 29 -18.69 -4.05 5.65
CA LEU A 29 -19.97 -3.79 4.98
C LEU A 29 -20.29 -4.76 3.80
N GLY A 30 -19.39 -5.69 3.48
CA GLY A 30 -19.61 -6.71 2.45
C GLY A 30 -19.56 -6.14 1.03
N GLY A 31 -18.91 -6.85 0.10
CA GLY A 31 -18.80 -6.41 -1.29
C GLY A 31 -17.73 -5.34 -1.55
N ALA A 32 -16.88 -5.04 -0.56
CA ALA A 32 -15.69 -4.23 -0.80
C ALA A 32 -14.75 -4.95 -1.76
N SER A 33 -14.25 -4.22 -2.74
CA SER A 33 -13.26 -4.66 -3.71
C SER A 33 -12.50 -3.44 -4.19
N GLY A 34 -11.27 -3.66 -4.63
CA GLY A 34 -10.43 -2.60 -5.16
C GLY A 34 -9.36 -2.17 -4.17
N THR A 35 -8.86 -0.96 -4.40
CA THR A 35 -7.68 -0.45 -3.71
C THR A 35 -8.10 0.62 -2.70
N ILE A 36 -7.61 0.50 -1.46
CA ILE A 36 -7.78 1.50 -0.40
C ILE A 36 -6.41 2.09 -0.10
N CYS A 37 -6.25 3.39 -0.30
CA CYS A 37 -5.05 4.13 0.01
C CYS A 37 -5.18 4.77 1.40
N ILE A 38 -4.29 4.40 2.32
CA ILE A 38 -4.13 5.09 3.60
C ILE A 38 -3.02 6.10 3.45
N VAL A 39 -3.38 7.38 3.50
CA VAL A 39 -2.48 8.50 3.17
C VAL A 39 -2.12 9.30 4.42
N GLY A 40 -0.87 9.74 4.48
CA GLY A 40 -0.41 10.73 5.46
C GLY A 40 1.10 10.86 5.47
N ASP A 41 1.62 11.76 6.30
CA ASP A 41 3.06 12.05 6.39
C ASP A 41 3.92 10.84 6.77
N PHE A 42 5.22 10.95 6.53
CA PHE A 42 6.19 10.01 7.09
C PHE A 42 6.02 9.92 8.62
N LEU A 43 6.08 8.69 9.15
CA LEU A 43 5.90 8.41 10.59
C LEU A 43 4.52 8.82 11.16
N SER A 44 3.50 9.03 10.32
CA SER A 44 2.13 9.30 10.77
C SER A 44 1.44 8.12 11.46
N GLY A 45 2.06 6.93 11.43
CA GLY A 45 1.54 5.73 12.06
C GLY A 45 0.66 4.86 11.15
N LYS A 46 0.74 5.03 9.83
CA LYS A 46 0.12 4.13 8.82
C LYS A 46 0.45 2.66 9.07
N THR A 47 1.75 2.35 9.20
CA THR A 47 2.24 0.99 9.44
C THR A 47 1.66 0.41 10.74
N ALA A 48 1.59 1.20 11.82
CA ALA A 48 1.00 0.74 13.07
C ALA A 48 -0.50 0.44 12.93
N LEU A 49 -1.24 1.31 12.23
CA LEU A 49 -2.67 1.13 11.98
C LEU A 49 -2.95 -0.16 11.20
N VAL A 50 -2.28 -0.35 10.06
CA VAL A 50 -2.54 -1.55 9.22
C VAL A 50 -2.09 -2.84 9.90
N LYS A 51 -0.99 -2.81 10.66
CA LYS A 51 -0.54 -3.98 11.41
C LYS A 51 -1.51 -4.35 12.51
N GLN A 52 -2.02 -3.35 13.25
CA GLN A 52 -3.05 -3.57 14.25
C GLN A 52 -4.32 -4.13 13.61
N PHE A 53 -4.78 -3.53 12.50
CA PHE A 53 -5.94 -4.01 11.73
C PHE A 53 -5.81 -5.48 11.30
N LEU A 54 -4.64 -5.89 10.80
CA LEU A 54 -4.41 -7.28 10.43
C LEU A 54 -4.38 -8.20 11.65
N ALA A 55 -3.71 -7.80 12.74
CA ALA A 55 -3.58 -8.59 13.95
C ALA A 55 -4.92 -8.85 14.65
N ASP A 56 -5.85 -7.90 14.56
CA ASP A 56 -7.20 -8.05 15.13
C ASP A 56 -8.09 -9.00 14.32
N ARG A 57 -7.75 -9.25 13.04
CA ARG A 57 -8.61 -9.98 12.09
C ARG A 57 -8.09 -11.36 11.72
N PHE A 58 -6.77 -11.57 11.74
CA PHE A 58 -6.14 -12.79 11.24
C PHE A 58 -5.20 -13.39 12.28
N GLU A 59 -5.18 -14.72 12.38
CA GLU A 59 -4.24 -15.45 13.24
C GLU A 59 -2.77 -15.25 12.80
N HIS A 60 -2.58 -15.14 11.48
CA HIS A 60 -1.31 -14.98 10.78
C HIS A 60 -1.29 -13.66 9.98
N PRO A 61 -1.20 -12.48 10.65
CA PRO A 61 -1.24 -11.18 9.98
C PRO A 61 -0.09 -10.98 8.98
N GLU A 62 1.03 -11.67 9.16
CA GLU A 62 2.18 -11.71 8.24
C GLU A 62 1.80 -12.14 6.83
N ASP A 63 0.84 -13.04 6.68
CA ASP A 63 0.44 -13.59 5.39
C ASP A 63 -0.27 -12.55 4.52
N TYR A 64 -0.73 -11.44 5.12
CA TYR A 64 -1.51 -10.38 4.49
C TYR A 64 -0.71 -9.08 4.30
N TYR A 65 0.59 -9.06 4.67
CA TYR A 65 1.41 -7.85 4.71
C TYR A 65 2.67 -7.97 3.85
N LEU A 66 2.87 -7.02 2.95
CA LEU A 66 4.07 -6.90 2.12
C LEU A 66 4.77 -5.56 2.34
N ASN A 67 6.02 -5.62 2.82
CA ASN A 67 6.92 -4.47 2.78
C ASN A 67 7.54 -4.37 1.38
N VAL A 68 7.08 -3.42 0.58
CA VAL A 68 7.41 -3.30 -0.85
C VAL A 68 8.87 -2.95 -1.06
N ASN A 69 9.43 -2.01 -0.29
CA ASN A 69 10.85 -1.65 -0.36
C ASN A 69 11.74 -2.87 -0.15
N ARG A 70 11.52 -3.59 0.96
CA ARG A 70 12.33 -4.77 1.30
C ARG A 70 12.19 -5.85 0.23
N TYR A 71 10.96 -6.16 -0.16
CA TYR A 71 10.69 -7.19 -1.16
C TYR A 71 11.38 -6.89 -2.49
N LEU A 72 11.21 -5.68 -3.02
CA LEU A 72 11.82 -5.28 -4.29
C LEU A 72 13.35 -5.24 -4.22
N LEU A 73 13.94 -4.76 -3.12
CA LEU A 73 15.39 -4.78 -2.93
C LEU A 73 15.94 -6.20 -2.94
N GLU A 74 15.27 -7.14 -2.28
CA GLU A 74 15.68 -8.55 -2.26
C GLU A 74 15.59 -9.19 -3.66
N GLN A 75 14.56 -8.85 -4.45
CA GLN A 75 14.42 -9.38 -5.82
C GLN A 75 15.44 -8.76 -6.79
N LEU A 76 15.67 -7.44 -6.71
CA LEU A 76 16.66 -6.78 -7.55
C LEU A 76 18.08 -7.28 -7.29
N LYS A 77 18.41 -7.63 -6.03
CA LYS A 77 19.70 -8.25 -5.69
C LYS A 77 19.87 -9.66 -6.26
N LYS A 78 18.79 -10.41 -6.49
CA LYS A 78 18.84 -11.76 -7.10
C LYS A 78 19.02 -11.69 -8.61
N GLU A 79 18.39 -10.70 -9.23
CA GLU A 79 18.41 -10.46 -10.67
C GLU A 79 19.73 -9.87 -11.18
N ALA A 80 20.62 -9.42 -10.29
CA ALA A 80 21.83 -8.72 -10.70
C ALA A 80 23.04 -8.98 -9.80
N ASP A 81 24.16 -9.32 -10.44
CA ASP A 81 25.47 -8.86 -9.96
C ASP A 81 25.39 -7.34 -9.77
N LEU A 82 25.52 -6.87 -8.54
CA LEU A 82 25.31 -5.46 -8.12
C LEU A 82 26.07 -4.43 -8.97
N SER A 83 27.18 -4.84 -9.60
CA SER A 83 28.00 -4.04 -10.52
C SER A 83 27.35 -3.78 -11.89
N ASN A 84 26.43 -4.65 -12.32
CA ASN A 84 25.68 -4.48 -13.58
C ASN A 84 24.33 -3.80 -13.39
N LEU A 85 23.88 -3.55 -12.14
CA LEU A 85 22.60 -2.88 -11.81
C LEU A 85 22.56 -1.39 -12.15
N ILE A 86 23.62 -0.84 -12.75
CA ILE A 86 23.58 0.36 -13.59
C ILE A 86 22.84 0.01 -14.90
N LEU A 87 21.68 -0.64 -14.77
CA LEU A 87 20.71 -0.85 -15.83
C LEU A 87 19.88 0.42 -15.92
N THR A 88 19.55 0.78 -17.15
CA THR A 88 18.72 1.95 -17.45
C THR A 88 17.46 1.97 -16.57
N LYS A 89 17.06 3.15 -16.11
CA LYS A 89 15.85 3.40 -15.30
C LYS A 89 14.61 2.63 -15.80
N ALA A 90 14.50 2.45 -17.11
CA ALA A 90 13.45 1.68 -17.76
C ALA A 90 13.47 0.19 -17.42
N LYS A 91 14.64 -0.47 -17.42
CA LYS A 91 14.75 -1.90 -17.10
C LYS A 91 14.43 -2.16 -15.63
N THR A 92 14.95 -1.34 -14.72
CA THR A 92 14.63 -1.45 -13.29
C THR A 92 13.14 -1.26 -13.03
N ARG A 93 12.52 -0.26 -13.66
CA ARG A 93 11.07 -0.05 -13.60
C ARG A 93 10.30 -1.29 -14.07
N LEU A 94 10.69 -1.88 -15.19
CA LEU A 94 10.04 -3.08 -15.73
C LEU A 94 10.16 -4.26 -14.76
N ILE A 95 11.36 -4.52 -14.23
CA ILE A 95 11.59 -5.61 -13.26
C ILE A 95 10.72 -5.41 -12.03
N MET A 96 10.72 -4.20 -11.44
CA MET A 96 9.89 -3.89 -10.28
C MET A 96 8.40 -4.08 -10.56
N GLN A 97 7.92 -3.63 -11.72
CA GLN A 97 6.52 -3.78 -12.12
C GLN A 97 6.12 -5.24 -12.22
N VAL A 98 6.87 -6.05 -12.98
CA VAL A 98 6.60 -7.48 -13.17
C VAL A 98 6.67 -8.22 -11.82
N THR A 99 7.66 -7.88 -11.00
CA THR A 99 7.88 -8.48 -9.68
C THR A 99 6.71 -8.21 -8.72
N LEU A 100 6.20 -6.97 -8.70
CA LEU A 100 5.03 -6.62 -7.89
C LEU A 100 3.75 -7.24 -8.43
N GLU A 101 3.54 -7.17 -9.75
CA GLU A 101 2.38 -7.76 -10.42
C GLU A 101 2.28 -9.26 -10.13
N GLU A 102 3.38 -9.99 -10.21
CA GLU A 102 3.43 -11.41 -9.91
C GLU A 102 3.22 -11.71 -8.42
N ALA A 103 3.78 -10.91 -7.52
CA ALA A 103 3.57 -11.07 -6.08
C ALA A 103 2.10 -10.89 -5.70
N ILE A 104 1.49 -9.81 -6.18
CA ILE A 104 0.07 -9.48 -5.96
C ILE A 104 -0.82 -10.57 -6.54
N ARG A 105 -0.53 -11.04 -7.76
CA ARG A 105 -1.30 -12.12 -8.41
C ARG A 105 -1.26 -13.42 -7.62
N LYS A 106 -0.06 -13.84 -7.16
CA LYS A 106 0.10 -15.07 -6.36
C LYS A 106 -0.61 -14.97 -5.02
N HIS A 107 -0.50 -13.81 -4.36
CA HIS A 107 -1.16 -13.55 -3.10
C HIS A 107 -2.68 -13.72 -3.22
N PHE A 108 -3.27 -13.01 -4.18
CA PHE A 108 -4.71 -13.03 -4.43
C PHE A 108 -5.22 -14.35 -5.02
N ALA A 109 -4.36 -15.34 -5.26
CA ALA A 109 -4.81 -16.71 -5.56
C ALA A 109 -5.31 -17.44 -4.31
N ASN A 110 -4.79 -17.08 -3.12
CA ASN A 110 -5.06 -17.77 -1.87
C ASN A 110 -5.79 -16.89 -0.84
N TYR A 111 -5.61 -15.57 -0.93
CA TYR A 111 -6.13 -14.62 0.04
C TYR A 111 -7.00 -13.56 -0.65
N ASP A 112 -7.86 -12.89 0.13
CA ASP A 112 -8.75 -11.82 -0.31
C ASP A 112 -8.29 -10.42 0.09
N LEU A 113 -7.32 -10.31 0.99
CA LEU A 113 -6.81 -9.03 1.46
C LEU A 113 -5.28 -8.98 1.36
N LEU A 114 -4.72 -7.83 0.95
CA LEU A 114 -3.29 -7.58 0.90
C LEU A 114 -2.97 -6.14 1.34
N VAL A 115 -1.99 -5.97 2.22
CA VAL A 115 -1.43 -4.67 2.59
C VAL A 115 -0.07 -4.48 1.90
N LEU A 116 0.07 -3.38 1.17
CA LEU A 116 1.33 -2.91 0.60
C LEU A 116 1.82 -1.71 1.42
N ASP A 117 2.94 -1.88 2.11
CA ASP A 117 3.53 -0.85 2.98
C ASP A 117 4.98 -0.56 2.60
N ALA A 118 5.50 0.59 3.04
CA ALA A 118 6.84 1.09 2.70
C ALA A 118 7.12 0.99 1.19
N ILE A 119 6.46 1.85 0.41
CA ILE A 119 6.46 1.83 -1.06
C ILE A 119 7.45 2.84 -1.69
N GLU A 120 8.26 3.54 -0.90
CA GLU A 120 9.09 4.67 -1.33
C GLU A 120 10.03 4.35 -2.50
N ILE A 121 10.53 3.12 -2.59
CA ILE A 121 11.48 2.69 -3.63
C ILE A 121 10.90 2.81 -5.05
N ILE A 122 9.57 2.81 -5.19
CA ILE A 122 8.91 2.82 -6.49
C ILE A 122 8.75 4.23 -7.06
N TYR A 123 8.80 5.26 -6.21
CA TYR A 123 8.56 6.66 -6.60
C TYR A 123 9.52 7.18 -7.67
N PRO A 124 10.85 6.99 -7.55
CA PRO A 124 11.78 7.42 -8.59
C PRO A 124 11.48 6.85 -9.97
N TYR A 125 10.76 5.72 -10.04
CA TYR A 125 10.44 4.99 -11.27
C TYR A 125 9.03 5.28 -11.81
N ASN A 126 8.25 6.17 -11.18
CA ASN A 126 6.89 6.52 -11.57
C ASN A 126 6.00 5.27 -11.80
N LEU A 127 6.07 4.32 -10.87
CA LEU A 127 5.25 3.11 -10.89
C LEU A 127 3.86 3.41 -10.34
N ASN A 128 2.83 3.20 -11.16
CA ASN A 128 1.45 3.40 -10.75
C ASN A 128 0.93 2.15 -10.03
N LEU A 129 1.10 2.09 -8.71
CA LEU A 129 0.73 0.94 -7.89
C LEU A 129 -0.78 0.70 -7.86
N ILE A 130 -1.59 1.76 -7.95
CA ILE A 130 -3.06 1.68 -8.03
C ILE A 130 -3.48 0.92 -9.30
N THR A 131 -2.83 1.21 -10.44
CA THR A 131 -3.11 0.50 -11.70
C THR A 131 -2.74 -0.99 -11.60
N ILE A 132 -1.60 -1.31 -10.97
CA ILE A 132 -1.17 -2.69 -10.79
C ILE A 132 -2.15 -3.44 -9.88
N THR A 133 -2.48 -2.87 -8.73
CA THR A 133 -3.33 -3.52 -7.71
C THR A 133 -4.78 -3.71 -8.17
N ASN A 134 -5.36 -2.74 -8.87
CA ASN A 134 -6.74 -2.84 -9.36
C ASN A 134 -6.99 -3.89 -10.44
N LYS A 135 -5.95 -4.43 -11.08
CA LYS A 135 -6.09 -5.60 -11.94
C LYS A 135 -6.53 -6.83 -11.13
N TYR A 136 -6.11 -6.92 -9.86
CA TYR A 136 -6.25 -8.13 -9.04
C TYR A 136 -7.19 -7.95 -7.84
N ALA A 137 -7.31 -6.74 -7.30
CA ALA A 137 -8.24 -6.39 -6.22
C ALA A 137 -9.68 -6.28 -6.76
N ARG A 138 -10.27 -7.40 -7.18
CA ARG A 138 -11.64 -7.51 -7.70
C ARG A 138 -12.31 -8.74 -7.10
N ASN A 139 -13.64 -8.82 -7.21
CA ASN A 139 -14.42 -10.00 -6.79
C ASN A 139 -14.22 -10.34 -5.30
N GLY A 140 -14.44 -9.37 -4.43
CA GLY A 140 -14.24 -9.49 -2.98
C GLY A 140 -12.81 -9.24 -2.51
N LYS A 141 -11.87 -8.99 -3.43
CA LYS A 141 -10.46 -8.79 -3.09
C LYS A 141 -10.11 -7.32 -2.88
N ILE A 142 -9.36 -7.05 -1.82
CA ILE A 142 -9.03 -5.71 -1.36
C ILE A 142 -7.51 -5.57 -1.23
N CYS A 143 -6.97 -4.51 -1.80
CA CYS A 143 -5.59 -4.11 -1.59
C CYS A 143 -5.54 -2.82 -0.79
N ILE A 144 -4.87 -2.82 0.36
CA ILE A 144 -4.59 -1.62 1.13
C ILE A 144 -3.19 -1.14 0.78
N ILE A 145 -3.00 0.14 0.51
CA ILE A 145 -1.69 0.75 0.22
C ILE A 145 -1.42 1.84 1.23
N CYS A 146 -0.32 1.73 1.98
CA CYS A 146 0.17 2.82 2.82
C CYS A 146 0.96 3.80 1.96
N VAL A 147 0.42 4.98 1.74
CA VAL A 147 1.02 5.99 0.88
C VAL A 147 1.65 7.09 1.73
N PRO A 148 2.98 7.28 1.67
CA PRO A 148 3.60 8.46 2.27
C PRO A 148 3.24 9.69 1.44
N GLU A 149 2.79 10.75 2.10
CA GLU A 149 2.60 12.05 1.47
C GLU A 149 3.66 13.01 1.98
N ASN A 150 4.38 13.64 1.05
CA ASN A 150 5.29 14.75 1.32
C ASN A 150 5.53 15.49 0.01
N ARG A 151 4.86 16.64 -0.16
CA ARG A 151 4.95 17.45 -1.38
C ARG A 151 6.35 17.97 -1.64
N GLU A 152 7.08 18.37 -0.59
CA GLU A 152 8.46 18.89 -0.70
C GLU A 152 9.44 17.85 -1.25
N ARG A 153 9.18 16.57 -0.96
CA ARG A 153 10.01 15.43 -1.37
C ARG A 153 9.46 14.70 -2.59
N GLY A 154 8.42 15.22 -3.24
CA GLY A 154 7.80 14.63 -4.42
C GLY A 154 7.03 13.33 -4.16
N PHE A 155 6.72 13.01 -2.89
CA PHE A 155 5.85 11.89 -2.55
C PHE A 155 4.41 12.36 -2.62
N VAL A 156 3.84 12.37 -3.83
CA VAL A 156 2.44 12.73 -4.06
C VAL A 156 1.71 11.51 -4.60
N CYS A 157 0.60 11.16 -3.97
CA CYS A 157 -0.31 10.18 -4.54
C CYS A 157 -1.07 10.85 -5.67
N ASP A 158 -0.81 10.46 -6.92
CA ASP A 158 -1.63 10.89 -8.04
C ASP A 158 -2.88 10.00 -8.14
N PHE A 159 -4.03 10.58 -7.77
CA PHE A 159 -5.34 9.94 -7.74
C PHE A 159 -6.02 9.88 -9.11
N SER A 160 -5.30 10.20 -10.19
CA SER A 160 -5.80 10.58 -11.52
C SER A 160 -6.77 9.62 -12.23
N TRP A 161 -7.25 8.54 -11.60
CA TRP A 161 -8.10 7.53 -12.24
C TRP A 161 -9.31 7.09 -11.42
N GLY A 162 -9.64 7.69 -10.26
CA GLY A 162 -10.84 7.30 -9.49
C GLY A 162 -10.86 5.82 -9.07
N LEU A 163 -9.68 5.22 -9.09
CA LEU A 163 -9.45 3.78 -9.09
C LEU A 163 -9.18 3.25 -7.66
N GLY A 164 -9.07 4.13 -6.66
CA GLY A 164 -8.87 3.75 -5.26
C GLY A 164 -9.64 4.66 -4.31
N GLU A 165 -10.04 4.11 -3.18
CA GLU A 165 -10.64 4.85 -2.07
C GLU A 165 -9.54 5.41 -1.16
N LEU A 166 -9.82 6.50 -0.46
CA LEU A 166 -8.83 7.18 0.37
C LEU A 166 -9.26 7.26 1.83
N ILE A 167 -8.32 6.95 2.72
CA ILE A 167 -8.44 7.16 4.16
C ILE A 167 -7.26 8.04 4.57
N SER A 168 -7.56 9.26 5.05
CA SER A 168 -6.56 10.18 5.56
C SER A 168 -6.30 9.92 7.05
N LEU A 169 -5.04 9.94 7.46
CA LEU A 169 -4.64 9.96 8.88
C LEU A 169 -4.65 11.36 9.51
N VAL A 170 -4.87 12.40 8.71
CA VAL A 170 -5.09 13.77 9.17
C VAL A 170 -6.61 13.96 9.27
N GLY A 171 -7.12 14.20 10.48
CA GLY A 171 -8.54 14.08 10.83
C GLY A 171 -9.52 14.66 9.80
N GLY A 172 -10.33 13.77 9.22
CA GLY A 172 -11.48 14.09 8.37
C GLY A 172 -11.66 13.08 7.23
N PRO A 173 -12.90 12.73 6.85
CA PRO A 173 -13.14 11.95 5.64
C PRO A 173 -12.81 12.80 4.41
N ILE A 174 -11.92 12.32 3.55
CA ILE A 174 -11.77 12.87 2.21
C ILE A 174 -12.66 12.00 1.32
N GLY A 175 -13.79 12.57 0.88
CA GLY A 175 -14.79 11.87 0.07
C GLY A 175 -14.24 11.32 -1.25
N LYS A 176 -15.05 10.50 -1.92
CA LYS A 176 -14.79 10.08 -3.31
C LYS A 176 -14.56 11.33 -4.17
N GLY A 177 -13.51 11.28 -4.99
CA GLY A 177 -13.01 12.43 -5.74
C GLY A 177 -14.10 13.28 -6.40
N ALA A 178 -14.19 14.53 -5.95
CA ALA A 178 -14.67 15.64 -6.76
C ALA A 178 -13.50 16.62 -6.84
N ILE A 179 -12.78 16.59 -7.95
CA ILE A 179 -11.92 17.70 -8.35
C ILE A 179 -12.88 18.76 -8.86
N GLU A 180 -13.33 19.67 -7.99
CA GLU A 180 -13.72 20.98 -8.48
C GLU A 180 -12.43 21.66 -8.95
N GLY A 181 -12.39 21.93 -10.25
CA GLY A 181 -11.26 22.51 -10.93
C GLY A 181 -10.92 23.90 -10.39
N ASN A 182 -9.68 24.31 -10.63
CA ASN A 182 -9.37 25.59 -11.24
C ASN A 182 -7.90 25.57 -11.66
N TYR A 183 -7.68 25.44 -12.97
CA TYR A 183 -6.47 25.90 -13.61
C TYR A 183 -6.62 27.40 -13.83
N HIS A 184 -5.77 28.19 -13.18
CA HIS A 184 -5.33 29.49 -13.67
C HIS A 184 -3.81 29.52 -13.65
#